data_AF-A0A4P9WMB0-F1
#
_entry.id   AF-A0A4P9WMB0-F1
#
_cell.length_a   1.000
_cell.length_b   1.000
_cell.length_c   1.000
_cell.angle_alpha   90.00
_cell.angle_beta   90.00
_cell.angle_gamma   90.00
#
_symmetry.space_group_name_H-M   'P 1'
#
loop_
_entity.id
_entity.type
_entity.pdbx_description
1 polymer ?
#
loop_
_entity_poly.entity_id
_entity_poly.type
_entity_poly.pdbx_seq_one_letter_code
_entity_poly.pdbx_strand_id
1 'polypeptide(L)'
;ISGPLFFTLYIYYLSKFYELFDTVILVLKKKPLIFLHWYHHAIVILMVWSWLQYGITYSSLGTIANTLIHVFMYYYYFVSSLGGNVWFKRYLTFGQIIQFAVSFILCGPYLHYHFKRGCSGWDAFLFSMAVNGSFLFLFVRFYRSSYGKGKAADKK
;
A
#
# COMPACT_ATOMS: atom_id res chain seq x y z
N ILE A 1 12.65 10.53 -18.61
CA ILE A 1 13.14 9.15 -18.34
C ILE A 1 12.29 8.22 -19.19
N SER A 2 12.88 7.56 -20.18
CA SER A 2 12.17 6.68 -21.11
C SER A 2 12.74 5.27 -20.98
N GLY A 3 11.91 4.28 -20.67
CA GLY A 3 12.33 2.89 -20.52
C GLY A 3 11.25 1.98 -19.93
N PRO A 4 11.48 0.64 -19.89
CA PRO A 4 10.50 -0.34 -19.42
C PRO A 4 10.03 -0.08 -17.99
N LEU A 5 10.93 0.37 -17.12
CA LEU A 5 10.61 0.71 -15.72
C LEU A 5 9.64 1.88 -15.62
N PHE A 6 9.81 2.92 -16.45
CA PHE A 6 8.89 4.06 -16.48
C PHE A 6 7.50 3.63 -16.95
N PHE A 7 7.43 2.79 -17.98
CA PHE A 7 6.16 2.24 -18.47
C PHE A 7 5.43 1.41 -17.40
N THR A 8 6.15 0.52 -16.69
CA THR A 8 5.58 -0.27 -15.60
C THR A 8 5.10 0.61 -14.44
N LEU A 9 5.86 1.64 -14.05
CA LEU A 9 5.45 2.60 -13.03
C LEU A 9 4.23 3.43 -13.45
N TYR A 10 4.14 3.78 -14.74
CA TYR A 10 3.00 4.50 -15.28
C TYR A 10 1.73 3.64 -15.30
N ILE A 11 1.82 2.37 -15.68
CA ILE A 11 0.70 1.42 -15.56
C ILE A 11 0.29 1.26 -14.09
N TYR A 12 1.27 1.15 -13.19
CA TYR A 12 0.99 1.06 -11.76
C TYR A 12 0.28 2.33 -11.24
N TYR A 13 0.66 3.51 -11.72
CA TYR A 13 -0.02 4.77 -11.40
C TYR A 13 -1.47 4.76 -11.88
N LEU A 14 -1.74 4.33 -13.12
CA LEU A 14 -3.10 4.19 -13.64
C LEU A 14 -3.94 3.20 -12.82
N SER A 15 -3.33 2.10 -12.37
CA SER A 15 -3.99 1.13 -11.49
C SER A 15 -4.54 1.79 -10.24
N LYS A 16 -3.83 2.76 -9.63
CA LYS A 16 -4.31 3.47 -8.43
C LYS A 16 -5.56 4.32 -8.65
N PHE A 17 -5.77 4.84 -9.86
CA PHE A 17 -7.05 5.47 -10.22
C PHE A 17 -8.15 4.44 -10.37
N TYR A 18 -7.84 3.25 -10.90
CA TYR A 18 -8.81 2.17 -10.98
C TYR A 18 -9.24 1.68 -9.58
N GLU A 19 -8.33 1.67 -8.60
CA GLU A 19 -8.66 1.34 -7.21
C GLU A 19 -9.65 2.35 -6.57
N LEU A 20 -9.72 3.59 -7.05
CA LEU A 20 -10.76 4.55 -6.60
C LEU A 20 -12.17 4.07 -6.93
N PHE A 21 -12.33 3.21 -7.94
CA PHE A 21 -13.64 2.65 -8.26
C PHE A 21 -14.21 1.81 -7.10
N ASP A 22 -13.35 1.20 -6.26
CA ASP A 22 -13.79 0.52 -5.03
C ASP A 22 -14.43 1.50 -4.04
N THR A 23 -13.83 2.69 -3.88
CA THR A 23 -14.41 3.76 -3.05
C THR A 23 -15.79 4.18 -3.59
N VAL A 24 -15.94 4.28 -4.92
CA VAL A 24 -17.21 4.63 -5.57
C VAL A 24 -18.26 3.54 -5.29
N ILE A 25 -17.90 2.26 -5.44
CA ILE A 25 -18.82 1.14 -5.14
C ILE A 25 -19.24 1.15 -3.66
N LEU A 26 -18.31 1.39 -2.74
CA LEU A 26 -18.60 1.46 -1.30
C LEU A 26 -19.56 2.61 -0.96
N VAL A 27 -19.36 3.79 -1.57
CA VAL A 27 -20.25 4.95 -1.43
C VAL A 27 -21.64 4.65 -1.99
N LEU A 28 -21.71 4.04 -3.18
CA LEU A 28 -22.98 3.62 -3.79
C LEU A 28 -23.72 2.59 -2.92
N LYS A 29 -22.98 1.67 -2.29
CA LYS A 29 -23.53 0.69 -1.33
C LYS A 29 -23.82 1.28 0.06
N LYS A 30 -23.65 2.59 0.26
CA LYS A 30 -23.80 3.30 1.54
C LYS A 30 -23.02 2.67 2.69
N LYS A 31 -21.87 2.04 2.40
CA LYS A 31 -20.99 1.49 3.42
C LYS A 31 -20.07 2.58 3.98
N PRO A 32 -19.80 2.59 5.30
CA PRO A 32 -18.94 3.60 5.88
C PRO A 32 -17.50 3.47 5.34
N LEU A 33 -16.98 4.55 4.77
CA LEU A 33 -15.58 4.66 4.37
C LEU A 33 -14.72 4.85 5.63
N ILE A 34 -13.95 3.82 5.98
CA ILE A 34 -13.01 3.95 7.11
C ILE A 34 -11.89 4.94 6.75
N PHE A 35 -11.38 5.66 7.76
CA PHE A 35 -10.29 6.62 7.60
C PHE A 35 -9.09 6.05 6.84
N LEU A 36 -8.69 4.82 7.18
CA LEU A 36 -7.60 4.10 6.54
C LEU A 36 -7.73 4.02 5.03
N HIS A 37 -8.95 3.80 4.52
CA HIS A 37 -9.19 3.51 3.12
C HIS A 37 -9.07 4.77 2.26
N TRP A 38 -9.82 5.83 2.57
CA TRP A 38 -9.76 7.05 1.77
C TRP A 38 -8.42 7.78 1.92
N TYR A 39 -7.83 7.78 3.13
CA TYR A 39 -6.49 8.35 3.35
C TYR A 39 -5.45 7.62 2.50
N HIS A 40 -5.50 6.28 2.48
CA HIS A 40 -4.61 5.45 1.66
C HIS A 40 -4.76 5.76 0.17
N HIS A 41 -5.97 5.72 -0.38
CA HIS A 41 -6.17 5.97 -1.82
C HIS A 41 -5.73 7.37 -2.25
N ALA A 42 -5.97 8.41 -1.43
CA ALA A 42 -5.55 9.77 -1.75
C ALA A 42 -4.02 9.91 -1.74
N ILE A 43 -3.36 9.44 -0.68
CA ILE A 43 -1.92 9.67 -0.49
C ILE A 43 -1.06 8.77 -1.39
N VAL A 44 -1.51 7.55 -1.73
CA VAL A 44 -0.78 6.65 -2.64
C VAL A 44 -0.70 7.23 -4.05
N ILE A 45 -1.76 7.88 -4.54
CA ILE A 45 -1.74 8.53 -5.87
C ILE A 45 -0.69 9.63 -5.90
N LEU A 46 -0.62 10.48 -4.87
CA LEU A 46 0.39 11.54 -4.74
C LEU A 46 1.82 10.98 -4.59
N MET A 47 1.97 9.87 -3.88
CA MET A 47 3.25 9.18 -3.70
C MET A 47 3.77 8.63 -5.03
N VAL A 48 2.95 7.91 -5.79
CA VAL A 48 3.35 7.35 -7.09
C VAL A 48 3.60 8.44 -8.12
N TRP A 49 2.84 9.55 -8.08
CA TRP A 49 3.11 10.73 -8.89
C TRP A 49 4.51 11.30 -8.63
N SER A 50 4.88 11.45 -7.36
CA SER A 50 6.23 11.87 -6.97
C SER A 50 7.29 10.90 -7.50
N TRP A 51 7.04 9.59 -7.49
CA TRP A 51 7.99 8.61 -8.04
C TRP A 51 8.19 8.76 -9.55
N LEU A 52 7.13 9.06 -10.30
CA LEU A 52 7.21 9.29 -11.74
C LEU A 52 8.01 10.56 -12.08
N GLN A 53 7.82 11.64 -11.31
CA GLN A 53 8.52 12.91 -11.51
C GLN A 53 10.04 12.78 -11.26
N TYR A 54 10.42 12.10 -10.18
CA TYR A 54 11.83 11.98 -9.78
C TYR A 54 12.52 10.71 -10.31
N GLY A 55 11.79 9.81 -10.99
CA GLY A 55 12.36 8.60 -11.58
C GLY A 55 12.98 7.64 -10.56
N ILE A 56 12.36 7.50 -9.39
CA ILE A 56 12.92 6.73 -8.28
C ILE A 56 12.89 5.24 -8.60
N THR A 57 14.05 4.63 -8.88
CA THR A 57 14.17 3.18 -9.18
C THR A 57 13.85 2.30 -7.97
N TYR A 58 14.10 2.79 -6.75
CA TYR A 58 13.83 2.08 -5.47
C TYR A 58 12.37 1.65 -5.33
N SER A 59 11.42 2.39 -5.91
CA SER A 59 9.99 2.10 -5.80
C SER A 59 9.58 0.79 -6.49
N SER A 60 10.37 0.29 -7.43
CA SER A 60 10.04 -0.89 -8.25
C SER A 60 9.79 -2.16 -7.43
N LEU A 61 10.61 -2.41 -6.40
CA LEU A 61 10.44 -3.59 -5.52
C LEU A 61 9.18 -3.47 -4.66
N GLY A 62 8.93 -2.28 -4.12
CA GLY A 62 7.71 -2.00 -3.35
C GLY A 62 6.45 -2.15 -4.21
N THR A 63 6.51 -1.69 -5.46
CA THR A 63 5.43 -1.84 -6.45
C THR A 63 5.11 -3.31 -6.74
N ILE A 64 6.12 -4.16 -6.97
CA ILE A 64 5.90 -5.60 -7.22
C ILE A 64 5.29 -6.29 -5.99
N ALA A 65 5.80 -6.01 -4.80
CA ALA A 65 5.26 -6.58 -3.57
C ALA A 65 3.81 -6.10 -3.33
N ASN A 66 3.52 -4.83 -3.61
CA ASN A 66 2.18 -4.27 -3.46
C ASN A 66 1.20 -4.88 -4.46
N THR A 67 1.55 -4.98 -5.74
CA THR A 67 0.67 -5.61 -6.74
C THR A 67 0.39 -7.06 -6.39
N LEU A 68 1.40 -7.83 -5.92
CA LEU A 68 1.20 -9.20 -5.48
C LEU A 68 0.20 -9.30 -4.31
N ILE A 69 0.34 -8.46 -3.29
CA ILE A 69 -0.59 -8.42 -2.16
C ILE A 69 -1.98 -7.96 -2.60
N HIS A 70 -2.07 -6.99 -3.50
CA HIS A 70 -3.33 -6.51 -4.06
C HIS A 70 -4.06 -7.60 -4.85
N VAL A 71 -3.36 -8.46 -5.59
CA VAL A 71 -3.97 -9.62 -6.27
C VAL A 71 -4.69 -10.51 -5.24
N PHE A 72 -4.02 -10.87 -4.13
CA PHE A 72 -4.65 -11.68 -3.09
C PHE A 72 -5.77 -10.95 -2.34
N MET A 73 -5.64 -9.63 -2.17
CA MET A 73 -6.64 -8.78 -1.53
C MET A 73 -7.92 -8.68 -2.38
N TYR A 74 -7.80 -8.45 -3.69
CA TYR A 74 -8.94 -8.44 -4.61
C TYR A 74 -9.58 -9.82 -4.74
N TYR A 75 -8.78 -10.88 -4.74
CA TYR A 75 -9.30 -12.24 -4.66
C TYR A 75 -10.13 -12.46 -3.39
N TYR A 76 -9.67 -11.95 -2.25
CA TYR A 76 -10.46 -11.95 -1.01
C TYR A 76 -11.79 -11.19 -1.15
N TYR A 77 -11.79 -9.99 -1.74
CA TYR A 77 -13.02 -9.25 -1.96
C TYR A 77 -13.99 -9.96 -2.91
N PHE A 78 -13.48 -10.61 -3.96
CA PHE A 78 -14.27 -11.41 -4.87
C PHE A 78 -14.98 -12.56 -4.14
N VAL A 79 -14.24 -13.38 -3.39
CA VAL A 79 -14.81 -14.49 -2.61
C VAL A 79 -15.78 -14.00 -1.53
N SER A 80 -15.45 -12.89 -0.87
CA SER A 80 -16.34 -12.30 0.15
C SER A 80 -17.64 -11.75 -0.46
N SER A 81 -17.63 -11.32 -1.72
CA SER A 81 -18.84 -10.86 -2.42
C SER A 81 -19.79 -12.00 -2.78
N LEU A 82 -19.25 -13.22 -2.92
CA LEU A 82 -20.01 -14.47 -3.14
C LEU A 82 -20.54 -15.08 -1.82
N GLY A 83 -20.33 -14.42 -0.67
CA GLY A 83 -20.73 -14.92 0.64
C GLY A 83 -19.78 -15.95 1.25
N GLY A 84 -18.62 -16.19 0.63
CA GLY A 84 -17.59 -17.10 1.15
C GLY A 84 -16.84 -16.53 2.35
N ASN A 85 -16.63 -17.35 3.38
CA ASN A 85 -15.76 -16.99 4.51
C ASN A 85 -14.31 -17.32 4.19
N VAL A 86 -13.44 -16.32 4.26
CA VAL A 86 -12.02 -16.47 3.93
C VAL A 86 -11.17 -16.47 5.20
N TRP A 87 -10.58 -17.63 5.51
CA TRP A 87 -9.72 -17.81 6.69
C TRP A 87 -8.41 -17.02 6.66
N PHE A 88 -7.91 -16.65 5.47
CA PHE A 88 -6.59 -16.05 5.30
C PHE A 88 -6.57 -14.52 5.38
N LYS A 89 -7.69 -13.88 5.73
CA LYS A 89 -7.78 -12.42 5.94
C LYS A 89 -6.73 -11.87 6.91
N ARG A 90 -6.35 -12.67 7.91
CA ARG A 90 -5.32 -12.30 8.90
C ARG A 90 -3.92 -12.31 8.28
N TYR A 91 -3.61 -13.32 7.46
CA TYR A 91 -2.33 -13.41 6.75
C TYR A 91 -2.18 -12.30 5.71
N LEU A 92 -3.27 -11.89 5.05
CA LEU A 92 -3.28 -10.72 4.16
C LEU A 92 -2.88 -9.44 4.89
N THR A 93 -3.53 -9.14 6.02
CA THR A 93 -3.22 -7.94 6.81
C THR A 93 -1.79 -7.98 7.35
N PHE A 94 -1.30 -9.17 7.73
CA PHE A 94 0.08 -9.36 8.18
C PHE A 94 1.09 -9.17 7.03
N GLY A 95 0.78 -9.66 5.83
CA GLY A 95 1.58 -9.44 4.62
C GLY A 95 1.70 -7.97 4.25
N GLN A 96 0.61 -7.18 4.39
CA GLN A 96 0.64 -5.73 4.19
C GLN A 96 1.59 -5.04 5.19
N ILE A 97 1.57 -5.44 6.47
CA ILE A 97 2.50 -4.91 7.48
C ILE A 97 3.95 -5.25 7.11
N ILE A 98 4.22 -6.48 6.67
CA ILE A 98 5.55 -6.90 6.23
C ILE A 98 6.00 -6.08 5.02
N GLN A 99 5.14 -5.81 4.04
CA GLN A 99 5.46 -4.98 2.88
C GLN A 99 5.98 -3.60 3.31
N PHE A 100 5.30 -2.94 4.24
CA PHE A 100 5.72 -1.64 4.75
C PHE A 100 7.00 -1.74 5.60
N ALA A 101 7.13 -2.77 6.44
CA ALA A 101 8.32 -3.00 7.25
C ALA A 101 9.57 -3.26 6.40
N VAL A 102 9.46 -4.08 5.35
CA VAL A 102 10.55 -4.33 4.40
C VAL A 102 10.93 -3.07 3.65
N SER A 103 9.94 -2.26 3.25
CA SER A 103 10.19 -0.95 2.63
C SER A 103 11.02 -0.05 3.57
N PHE A 104 10.70 -0.03 4.87
CA PHE A 104 11.51 0.66 5.88
C PHE A 104 12.93 0.12 6.02
N ILE A 105 13.14 -1.20 5.93
CA ILE A 105 14.49 -1.78 6.03
C ILE A 105 15.32 -1.40 4.79
N LEU A 106 14.72 -1.42 3.61
CA LEU A 106 15.38 -1.07 2.35
C LEU A 106 15.73 0.44 2.25
N CYS A 107 15.23 1.28 3.16
CA CYS A 107 15.66 2.68 3.34
C CYS A 107 17.15 2.79 3.68
N GLY A 108 17.67 1.91 4.53
CA GLY A 108 19.07 1.97 5.01
C GLY A 108 20.10 1.88 3.87
N PRO A 109 20.02 0.84 3.01
CA PRO A 109 20.87 0.74 1.83
C PRO A 109 20.71 1.93 0.87
N TYR A 110 19.48 2.41 0.65
CA TYR A 110 19.23 3.56 -0.21
C TYR A 110 19.92 4.83 0.31
N LEU A 111 19.82 5.09 1.62
CA LEU A 111 20.49 6.23 2.27
C LEU A 111 22.02 6.12 2.12
N HIS A 112 22.58 4.93 2.32
CA HIS A 112 24.02 4.69 2.16
C HIS A 112 24.50 4.99 0.73
N TYR A 113 23.76 4.52 -0.28
CA TYR A 113 24.06 4.81 -1.68
C TYR A 113 23.88 6.29 -2.03
N HIS A 114 22.86 6.95 -1.48
CA HIS A 114 22.62 8.37 -1.70
C HIS A 114 23.77 9.24 -1.16
N PHE A 115 24.22 9.00 0.08
CA PHE A 115 25.37 9.73 0.67
C PHE A 115 26.69 9.45 -0.06
N LYS A 116 26.87 8.27 -0.66
CA LYS A 116 28.10 7.93 -1.39
C LYS A 116 28.15 8.41 -2.84
N ARG A 117 27.01 8.44 -3.54
CA ARG A 117 26.98 8.70 -5.00
C ARG A 117 26.17 9.94 -5.40
N GLY A 118 25.45 10.58 -4.48
CA GLY A 118 24.64 11.76 -4.77
C GLY A 118 23.53 11.47 -5.79
N CYS A 119 22.45 10.82 -5.36
CA CYS A 119 21.29 10.62 -6.24
C CYS A 119 20.29 11.78 -6.09
N SER A 120 19.74 12.27 -7.20
CA SER A 120 18.60 13.20 -7.15
C SER A 120 17.33 12.50 -6.59
N GLY A 121 16.43 13.26 -5.96
CA GLY A 121 15.14 12.75 -5.45
C GLY A 121 15.00 12.61 -3.93
N TRP A 122 15.81 13.33 -3.15
CA TRP A 122 15.77 13.32 -1.67
C TRP A 122 14.38 13.70 -1.10
N ASP A 123 13.73 14.71 -1.67
CA ASP A 123 12.43 15.20 -1.20
C ASP A 123 11.31 14.17 -1.41
N ALA A 124 11.29 13.52 -2.58
CA ALA A 124 10.33 12.47 -2.88
C ALA A 124 10.59 11.19 -2.05
N PHE A 125 11.85 10.91 -1.72
CA PHE A 125 12.20 9.83 -0.80
C PHE A 125 11.68 10.10 0.62
N LEU A 126 11.94 11.28 1.17
CA LEU A 126 11.44 11.71 2.48
C LEU A 126 9.91 11.66 2.54
N PHE A 127 9.24 12.17 1.51
CA PHE A 127 7.78 12.08 1.39
C PHE A 127 7.31 10.63 1.42
N SER A 128 7.95 9.76 0.63
CA SER A 128 7.61 8.33 0.59
C SER A 128 7.82 7.63 1.93
N MET A 129 8.88 7.98 2.66
CA MET A 129 9.16 7.43 3.98
C MET A 129 8.13 7.87 5.02
N ALA A 130 7.74 9.15 5.00
CA ALA A 130 6.68 9.67 5.87
C ALA A 130 5.34 8.95 5.62
N VAL A 131 4.98 8.77 4.34
CA VAL A 131 3.75 8.07 3.95
C VAL A 131 3.80 6.60 4.36
N ASN A 132 4.89 5.88 4.07
CA ASN A 132 5.05 4.48 4.50
C ASN A 132 4.98 4.34 6.03
N GLY A 133 5.55 5.30 6.78
CA GLY A 133 5.49 5.34 8.24
C GLY A 133 4.06 5.49 8.76
N SER A 134 3.30 6.40 8.16
CA SER A 134 1.89 6.58 8.48
C SER A 134 1.11 5.27 8.25
N PHE A 135 1.35 4.58 7.13
CA PHE A 135 0.68 3.31 6.82
C PHE A 135 1.05 2.20 7.77
N LEU A 136 2.32 2.02 8.09
CA LEU A 136 2.74 1.01 9.05
C LEU A 136 2.03 1.22 10.39
N PHE A 137 1.99 2.46 10.89
CA PHE A 137 1.28 2.78 12.13
C PHE A 137 -0.22 2.47 12.04
N LEU A 138 -0.86 2.93 10.97
CA LEU A 138 -2.30 2.73 10.74
C LEU A 138 -2.66 1.24 10.60
N PHE A 139 -1.87 0.45 9.88
CA PHE A 139 -2.09 -0.99 9.70
C PHE A 139 -1.82 -1.78 10.99
N VAL A 140 -0.80 -1.42 11.77
CA VAL A 140 -0.56 -2.02 13.08
C VAL A 140 -1.71 -1.72 14.03
N ARG A 141 -2.21 -0.47 14.03
CA ARG A 141 -3.39 -0.07 14.82
C ARG A 141 -4.63 -0.86 14.38
N PHE A 142 -4.87 -0.99 13.06
CA PHE A 142 -5.97 -1.78 12.52
C PHE A 142 -5.85 -3.26 12.91
N TYR A 143 -4.66 -3.86 12.77
CA TYR A 143 -4.42 -5.25 13.13
C TYR A 143 -4.65 -5.50 14.61
N ARG A 144 -4.15 -4.62 15.50
CA ARG A 144 -4.41 -4.70 16.95
C ARG A 144 -5.89 -4.51 17.29
N SER A 145 -6.58 -3.59 16.61
CA SER A 145 -8.00 -3.36 16.84
C SER A 145 -8.89 -4.51 16.35
N SER A 146 -8.51 -5.17 15.26
CA SER A 146 -9.30 -6.23 14.62
C SER A 146 -8.97 -7.63 15.13
N TYR A 147 -7.72 -7.87 15.57
CA TYR A 147 -7.22 -9.19 15.99
C TYR A 147 -6.61 -9.22 17.40
N GLY A 148 -6.59 -8.08 18.11
CA GLY A 148 -6.18 -8.03 19.52
C GLY A 148 -7.12 -8.84 20.41
N LYS A 149 -6.58 -9.34 21.53
CA LYS A 149 -7.17 -10.35 22.45
C LYS A 149 -8.51 -9.99 23.13
N GLY A 150 -9.24 -8.96 22.68
CA GLY A 150 -10.51 -8.53 23.28
C GLY A 150 -11.76 -8.58 22.40
N LYS A 151 -11.67 -8.89 21.09
CA LYS A 151 -12.84 -8.95 20.18
C LYS A 151 -13.09 -10.31 19.53
N ALA A 152 -12.24 -11.30 19.77
CA ALA A 152 -12.49 -12.68 19.38
C ALA A 152 -13.54 -13.38 20.28
N ALA A 153 -14.00 -12.72 21.35
CA ALA A 153 -14.99 -13.25 22.29
C ALA A 153 -16.44 -12.81 21.99
N ASP A 154 -16.68 -11.94 20.99
CA ASP A 154 -18.02 -11.38 20.71
C ASP A 154 -18.49 -11.66 19.26
N LYS A 155 -18.26 -12.90 18.82
CA LYS A 155 -19.05 -13.52 17.75
C LYS A 155 -19.36 -14.94 18.18
N LYS A 156 -20.32 -15.06 19.09
CA LYS A 156 -21.10 -16.29 19.27
C LYS A 156 -22.51 -16.00 18.76
#